data_AF-A0A929GGR4-F1
#
_entry.id   AF-A0A929GGR4-F1
#
_cell.length_a   1.000
_cell.length_b   1.000
_cell.length_c   1.000
_cell.angle_alpha   90.00
_cell.angle_beta   90.00
_cell.angle_gamma   90.00
#
_symmetry.space_group_name_H-M   'P 1'
#
loop_
_entity.id
_entity.type
_entity.pdbx_description
1 polymer ?
#
loop_
_entity_poly.entity_id
_entity_poly.type
_entity_poly.pdbx_seq_one_letter_code
_entity_poly.pdbx_strand_id
1 'polypeptide(L)'
;MPDEKFLSTKEKERGEVKTIKIEAQENSISPIKLIINGRRIDFQNYDRCKSAYNKAYGIKFGEMKGITSILLEDIQRIIGFRHRIVHISPMMGMLNQGSIPLEEPIFPKREYAEKAINLFNDFVNCLHSATLSLRPK
;
A
#
# COMPACT_ATOMS: atom_id res chain seq x y z
N MET A 1 -12.06 27.14 -4.35
CA MET A 1 -10.61 26.87 -4.54
C MET A 1 -10.43 25.52 -5.24
N PRO A 2 -9.39 25.27 -6.07
CA PRO A 2 -9.22 24.01 -6.80
C PRO A 2 -9.17 22.76 -5.89
N ASP A 3 -8.75 22.92 -4.64
CA ASP A 3 -8.61 21.84 -3.65
C ASP A 3 -9.96 21.24 -3.20
N GLU A 4 -11.04 22.03 -3.24
CA GLU A 4 -12.38 21.63 -2.78
C GLU A 4 -13.09 20.71 -3.77
N LYS A 5 -12.60 20.58 -5.01
CA LYS A 5 -13.20 19.68 -6.01
C LYS A 5 -13.02 18.20 -5.66
N PHE A 6 -12.01 17.85 -4.86
CA PHE A 6 -11.67 16.47 -4.53
C PHE A 6 -12.29 15.96 -3.23
N LEU A 7 -13.09 16.80 -2.55
CA LEU A 7 -13.75 16.53 -1.28
C LEU A 7 -15.24 16.27 -1.49
N SER A 8 -15.77 15.24 -0.84
CA SER A 8 -17.20 14.95 -0.82
C SER A 8 -17.96 16.04 -0.05
N THR A 9 -19.24 16.23 -0.36
CA THR A 9 -20.12 17.20 0.31
C THR A 9 -20.13 17.03 1.83
N LYS A 10 -20.10 15.78 2.31
CA LYS A 10 -20.01 15.44 3.74
C LYS A 10 -18.67 15.82 4.40
N GLU A 11 -17.58 15.76 3.65
CA GLU A 11 -16.22 16.09 4.13
C GLU A 11 -16.04 17.61 4.22
N LYS A 12 -16.71 18.35 3.33
CA LYS A 12 -16.77 19.83 3.38
C LYS A 12 -17.54 20.31 4.61
N GLU A 13 -18.69 19.70 4.90
CA GLU A 13 -19.51 20.04 6.06
C GLU A 13 -18.83 19.73 7.40
N ARG A 14 -17.96 18.71 7.43
CA ARG A 14 -17.14 18.37 8.62
C ARG A 14 -15.94 19.29 8.85
N GLY A 15 -15.65 20.21 7.94
CA GLY A 15 -14.53 21.14 8.07
C GLY A 15 -13.14 20.52 7.84
N GLU A 16 -13.08 19.31 7.26
CA GLU A 16 -11.83 18.57 7.00
C GLU A 16 -10.84 19.34 6.12
N VAL A 17 -11.33 20.32 5.35
CA VAL A 17 -10.52 21.25 4.54
C VAL A 17 -9.52 22.04 5.38
N LYS A 18 -9.88 22.43 6.61
CA LYS A 18 -8.99 23.18 7.49
C LYS A 18 -7.89 22.27 8.04
N THR A 19 -8.24 21.06 8.45
CA THR A 19 -7.31 20.05 8.96
C THR A 19 -6.29 19.64 7.89
N ILE A 20 -6.74 19.36 6.68
CA ILE A 20 -5.88 18.98 5.55
C ILE A 20 -4.89 20.09 5.20
N LYS A 21 -5.28 21.37 5.33
CA LYS A 21 -4.38 22.51 5.09
C LYS A 21 -3.31 22.64 6.18
N ILE A 22 -3.69 22.44 7.44
CA ILE A 22 -2.76 22.47 8.58
C ILE A 22 -1.75 21.33 8.43
N GLU A 23 -2.22 20.11 8.21
CA GLU A 23 -1.36 18.94 8.00
C GLU A 23 -0.45 19.08 6.77
N ALA A 24 -0.94 19.69 5.69
CA ALA A 24 -0.14 19.94 4.49
C ALA A 24 0.97 20.96 4.74
N GLN A 25 0.67 21.98 5.55
CA GLN A 25 1.64 23.01 5.94
C GLN A 25 2.71 22.46 6.90
N GLU A 26 2.31 21.62 7.87
CA GLU A 26 3.24 20.93 8.78
C GLU A 26 4.19 20.00 8.02
N ASN A 27 3.69 19.29 7.01
CA ASN A 27 4.48 18.36 6.21
C ASN A 27 5.20 19.02 5.01
N SER A 28 5.09 20.35 4.83
CA SER A 28 5.66 21.09 3.69
C SER A 28 5.29 20.51 2.31
N ILE A 29 4.06 20.02 2.16
CA ILE A 29 3.53 19.45 0.90
C ILE A 29 2.26 20.18 0.49
N SER A 30 1.92 20.15 -0.81
CA SER A 30 0.68 20.79 -1.26
C SER A 30 -0.53 20.02 -0.72
N PRO A 31 -1.64 20.72 -0.36
CA PRO A 31 -2.87 20.08 0.10
C PRO A 31 -3.39 19.02 -0.87
N ILE A 32 -3.27 19.28 -2.18
CA ILE A 32 -3.62 18.32 -3.24
C ILE A 32 -2.75 17.06 -3.15
N LYS A 33 -1.44 17.18 -2.93
CA LYS A 33 -0.54 16.03 -2.79
C LYS A 33 -0.84 15.23 -1.53
N LEU A 34 -1.23 15.90 -0.45
CA LEU A 34 -1.67 15.25 0.79
C LEU A 34 -2.99 14.49 0.59
N ILE A 35 -3.97 15.09 -0.12
CA ILE A 35 -5.23 14.43 -0.49
C ILE A 35 -4.98 13.21 -1.39
N ILE A 36 -4.15 13.36 -2.44
CA ILE A 36 -3.83 12.27 -3.36
C ILE A 36 -3.12 11.14 -2.59
N ASN A 37 -2.09 11.44 -1.81
CA ASN A 37 -1.40 10.43 -1.01
C ASN A 37 -2.31 9.80 0.06
N GLY A 38 -3.25 10.59 0.62
CA GLY A 38 -4.23 10.16 1.62
C GLY A 38 -5.38 9.31 1.06
N ARG A 39 -5.66 9.40 -0.24
CA ARG A 39 -6.81 8.72 -0.88
C ARG A 39 -6.41 7.74 -1.98
N ARG A 40 -5.13 7.66 -2.33
CA ARG A 40 -4.61 6.71 -3.31
C ARG A 40 -4.84 5.27 -2.82
N ILE A 41 -5.59 4.53 -3.63
CA ILE A 41 -5.78 3.09 -3.52
C ILE A 41 -4.98 2.48 -4.66
N ASP A 42 -3.91 1.77 -4.34
CA ASP A 42 -3.14 1.00 -5.30
C ASP A 42 -2.73 -0.34 -4.68
N PHE A 43 -2.23 -1.25 -5.52
CA PHE A 43 -1.71 -2.54 -5.05
C PHE A 43 -0.45 -2.43 -4.20
N GLN A 44 0.18 -1.24 -4.16
CA GLN A 44 1.35 -0.97 -3.34
C GLN A 44 0.97 -0.57 -1.91
N ASN A 45 -0.28 -0.14 -1.68
CA ASN A 45 -0.85 0.10 -0.36
C ASN A 45 -1.77 -1.07 0.00
N TYR A 46 -1.18 -2.12 0.58
CA TYR A 46 -1.87 -3.38 0.89
C TYR A 46 -3.13 -3.16 1.75
N ASP A 47 -3.06 -2.35 2.80
CA ASP A 47 -4.18 -2.13 3.71
C ASP A 47 -5.35 -1.40 3.05
N ARG A 48 -5.07 -0.37 2.26
CA ARG A 48 -6.11 0.35 1.53
C ARG A 48 -6.71 -0.50 0.43
N CYS A 49 -5.89 -1.28 -0.28
CA CYS A 49 -6.36 -2.22 -1.29
C CYS A 49 -7.29 -3.26 -0.67
N LYS A 50 -6.86 -3.91 0.42
CA LYS A 50 -7.66 -4.87 1.19
C LYS A 50 -8.99 -4.26 1.66
N SER A 51 -8.95 -3.05 2.22
CA SER A 51 -10.15 -2.34 2.67
C SER A 51 -11.11 -2.01 1.52
N ALA A 52 -10.58 -1.56 0.39
CA ALA A 52 -11.37 -1.23 -0.79
C ALA A 52 -12.07 -2.46 -1.37
N TYR A 53 -11.35 -3.57 -1.56
CA TYR A 53 -11.93 -4.82 -2.08
C TYR A 53 -12.95 -5.43 -1.11
N ASN A 54 -12.71 -5.33 0.20
CA ASN A 54 -13.68 -5.77 1.20
C ASN A 54 -14.97 -4.93 1.13
N LYS A 55 -14.86 -3.60 1.10
CA LYS A 55 -16.03 -2.71 1.07
C LYS A 55 -16.82 -2.79 -0.23
N ALA A 56 -16.14 -2.89 -1.36
CA ALA A 56 -16.78 -2.88 -2.68
C ALA A 56 -17.34 -4.25 -3.07
N TYR A 57 -16.63 -5.32 -2.72
CA TYR A 57 -16.88 -6.66 -3.26
C TYR A 57 -17.04 -7.75 -2.19
N GLY A 58 -16.89 -7.42 -0.91
CA GLY A 58 -16.90 -8.41 0.18
C GLY A 58 -15.67 -9.34 0.19
N ILE A 59 -14.68 -9.12 -0.69
CA ILE A 59 -13.50 -9.97 -0.81
C ILE A 59 -12.55 -9.68 0.35
N LYS A 60 -12.29 -10.70 1.18
CA LYS A 60 -11.24 -10.68 2.20
C LYS A 60 -10.03 -11.44 1.71
N PHE A 61 -8.87 -10.78 1.67
CA PHE A 61 -7.65 -11.38 1.12
C PHE A 61 -7.19 -12.65 1.83
N GLY A 62 -7.46 -12.79 3.13
CA GLY A 62 -7.15 -14.01 3.90
C GLY A 62 -8.15 -15.16 3.72
N GLU A 63 -9.31 -14.91 3.11
CA GLU A 63 -10.33 -15.94 2.85
C GLU A 63 -10.37 -16.33 1.35
N MET A 64 -9.45 -15.80 0.54
CA MET A 64 -9.37 -16.15 -0.88
C MET A 64 -8.87 -17.59 -1.05
N LYS A 65 -9.58 -18.37 -1.87
CA LYS A 65 -9.23 -19.76 -2.16
C LYS A 65 -7.88 -19.83 -2.87
N GLY A 66 -6.94 -20.58 -2.31
CA GLY A 66 -5.59 -20.75 -2.85
C GLY A 66 -4.53 -19.82 -2.25
N ILE A 67 -4.89 -18.95 -1.31
CA ILE A 67 -3.93 -18.11 -0.59
C ILE A 67 -3.51 -18.74 0.72
N THR A 68 -2.19 -18.88 0.89
CA THR A 68 -1.56 -19.26 2.15
C THR A 68 -1.21 -18.02 2.95
N SER A 69 -1.29 -18.08 4.29
CA SER A 69 -0.87 -16.98 5.19
C SER A 69 0.56 -16.51 4.91
N ILE A 70 1.46 -17.45 4.64
CA ILE A 70 2.88 -17.24 4.30
C ILE A 70 3.03 -16.34 3.06
N LEU A 71 2.18 -16.56 2.04
CA LEU A 71 2.22 -15.77 0.80
C LEU A 71 1.81 -14.31 1.06
N LEU A 72 0.82 -14.08 1.93
CA LEU A 72 0.39 -12.73 2.30
C LEU A 72 1.46 -12.00 3.13
N GLU A 73 2.12 -12.69 4.04
CA GLU A 73 3.24 -12.14 4.82
C GLU A 73 4.41 -11.75 3.93
N ASP A 74 4.78 -12.62 2.98
CA ASP A 74 5.86 -12.35 2.04
C ASP A 74 5.54 -11.14 1.13
N ILE A 75 4.31 -11.02 0.63
CA ILE A 75 3.89 -9.87 -0.19
C ILE A 75 3.91 -8.57 0.62
N GLN A 76 3.37 -8.58 1.84
CA GLN A 76 3.40 -7.42 2.73
C GLN A 76 4.83 -6.98 3.03
N ARG A 77 5.71 -7.97 3.28
CA ARG A 77 7.13 -7.75 3.50
C ARG A 77 7.80 -7.12 2.27
N ILE A 78 7.55 -7.63 1.06
CA ILE A 78 8.10 -7.07 -0.18
C ILE A 78 7.60 -5.64 -0.43
N ILE A 79 6.30 -5.37 -0.20
CA ILE A 79 5.71 -4.04 -0.30
C ILE A 79 6.34 -3.07 0.72
N GLY A 80 6.57 -3.53 1.95
CA GLY A 80 7.27 -2.76 2.99
C GLY A 80 8.69 -2.43 2.59
N PHE A 81 9.44 -3.42 2.09
CA PHE A 81 10.81 -3.23 1.62
C PHE A 81 10.91 -2.36 0.38
N ARG A 82 9.91 -2.31 -0.51
CA ARG A 82 9.91 -1.42 -1.68
C ARG A 82 10.17 0.04 -1.28
N HIS A 83 9.57 0.48 -0.18
CA HIS A 83 9.77 1.84 0.34
C HIS A 83 11.17 2.05 0.91
N ARG A 84 11.84 0.98 1.36
CA ARG A 84 13.21 1.04 1.90
C ARG A 84 14.27 0.92 0.80
N ILE A 85 14.07 0.08 -0.21
CA ILE A 85 14.99 -0.14 -1.34
C ILE A 85 15.32 1.18 -2.08
N VAL A 86 14.40 2.14 -2.08
CA VAL A 86 14.61 3.47 -2.69
C VAL A 86 15.51 4.39 -1.84
N HIS A 87 15.65 4.13 -0.53
CA HIS A 87 16.27 5.08 0.43
C HIS A 87 17.53 4.58 1.14
N ILE A 88 17.88 3.29 1.09
CA ILE A 88 19.16 2.83 1.66
C ILE A 88 20.33 3.17 0.72
N SER A 89 20.88 4.38 0.90
CA SER A 89 22.27 4.63 0.54
C SER A 89 23.17 3.74 1.42
N PRO A 90 24.20 3.06 0.90
CA PRO A 90 25.13 2.26 1.69
C PRO A 90 25.73 3.02 2.90
N MET A 91 25.83 4.35 2.81
CA MET A 91 26.28 5.22 3.90
C MET A 91 25.26 5.40 5.04
N MET A 92 23.96 5.22 4.80
CA MET A 92 22.92 5.29 5.85
C MET A 92 22.91 4.06 6.77
N GLY A 93 23.40 2.91 6.28
CA GLY A 93 23.58 1.71 7.11
C GLY A 93 24.61 1.89 8.23
N MET A 94 25.58 2.80 8.06
CA MET A 94 26.57 3.12 9.09
C MET A 94 26.08 4.11 10.15
N LEU A 95 25.06 4.93 9.85
CA LEU A 95 24.64 6.05 10.72
C LEU A 95 23.36 5.78 11.54
N ASN A 96 22.50 4.84 11.12
CA ASN A 96 21.18 4.60 11.74
C ASN A 96 21.07 3.25 12.48
N GLN A 97 21.98 2.93 13.40
CA GLN A 97 21.93 1.65 14.14
C GLN A 97 20.67 1.46 15.03
N GLY A 98 19.92 2.52 15.36
CA GLY A 98 18.76 2.43 16.28
C GLY A 98 17.40 2.17 15.64
N SER A 99 17.25 2.32 14.31
CA SER A 99 15.96 2.25 13.60
C SER A 99 15.97 1.29 12.41
N ILE A 100 17.10 0.61 12.19
CA ILE A 100 17.21 -0.51 11.25
C ILE A 100 16.71 -1.77 11.99
N PRO A 101 15.75 -2.52 11.44
CA PRO A 101 15.39 -3.82 12.01
C PRO A 101 16.63 -4.69 12.15
N LEU A 102 16.74 -5.45 13.25
CA LEU A 102 17.84 -6.40 13.49
C LEU A 102 17.94 -7.50 12.40
N GLU A 103 16.94 -7.60 11.52
CA GLU A 103 16.91 -8.53 10.42
C GLU A 103 17.94 -8.16 9.36
N GLU A 104 18.70 -9.16 8.88
CA GLU A 104 19.72 -8.95 7.86
C GLU A 104 19.13 -8.27 6.61
N PRO A 105 19.84 -7.29 6.04
CA PRO A 105 19.41 -6.67 4.79
C PRO A 105 19.33 -7.72 3.68
N ILE A 106 18.14 -7.95 3.15
CA ILE A 106 17.94 -8.83 1.99
C ILE A 106 18.51 -8.11 0.78
N PHE A 107 19.70 -8.50 0.36
CA PHE A 107 20.30 -7.99 -0.87
C PHE A 107 19.48 -8.45 -2.08
N PRO A 108 19.24 -7.58 -3.08
CA PRO A 108 18.48 -7.91 -4.26
C PRO A 108 19.28 -8.90 -5.14
N LYS A 109 19.16 -10.19 -4.83
CA LYS A 109 19.61 -11.29 -5.69
C LYS A 109 18.55 -11.53 -6.76
N ARG A 110 18.97 -11.94 -7.96
CA ARG A 110 18.06 -12.26 -9.07
C ARG A 110 16.99 -13.28 -8.66
N GLU A 111 17.38 -14.30 -7.90
CA GLU A 111 16.47 -15.33 -7.36
C GLU A 111 15.36 -14.74 -6.49
N TYR A 112 15.68 -13.73 -5.68
CA TYR A 112 14.69 -13.06 -4.83
C TYR A 112 13.68 -12.26 -5.66
N ALA A 113 14.15 -11.60 -6.73
CA ALA A 113 13.26 -10.90 -7.66
C ALA A 113 12.32 -11.87 -8.40
N GLU A 114 12.84 -13.01 -8.86
CA GLU A 114 12.03 -14.06 -9.50
C GLU A 114 11.00 -14.64 -8.53
N LYS A 115 11.39 -14.93 -7.29
CA LYS A 115 10.46 -15.37 -6.24
C LYS A 115 9.37 -14.33 -5.97
N ALA A 116 9.74 -13.05 -5.89
CA ALA A 116 8.79 -11.96 -5.67
C ALA A 116 7.77 -11.87 -6.82
N ILE A 117 8.22 -11.96 -8.08
CA ILE A 117 7.34 -11.97 -9.26
C ILE A 117 6.33 -13.12 -9.16
N ASN A 118 6.79 -14.33 -8.83
CA ASN A 118 5.91 -15.50 -8.72
C ASN A 118 4.87 -15.30 -7.61
N LEU A 119 5.26 -14.81 -6.44
CA LEU A 119 4.33 -14.51 -5.35
C LEU A 119 3.25 -13.49 -5.76
N PHE A 120 3.63 -12.43 -6.48
CA PHE A 120 2.66 -11.45 -6.99
C PHE A 120 1.73 -12.06 -8.03
N ASN A 121 2.24 -12.89 -8.94
CA ASN A 121 1.42 -13.58 -9.93
C ASN A 121 0.39 -14.49 -9.26
N ASP A 122 0.81 -15.28 -8.27
CA ASP A 122 -0.07 -16.17 -7.51
C ASP A 122 -1.17 -15.39 -6.79
N PHE A 123 -0.82 -14.26 -6.15
CA PHE A 123 -1.79 -13.38 -5.51
C PHE A 123 -2.80 -12.80 -6.51
N VAL A 124 -2.31 -12.28 -7.65
CA VAL A 124 -3.17 -11.70 -8.70
C VAL A 124 -4.10 -12.76 -9.27
N ASN A 125 -3.63 -13.99 -9.49
CA ASN A 125 -4.44 -15.09 -9.97
C ASN A 125 -5.53 -15.49 -8.96
N CYS A 126 -5.20 -15.52 -7.67
CA CYS A 126 -6.19 -15.78 -6.62
C CYS A 126 -7.25 -14.67 -6.55
N LEU A 127 -6.82 -13.41 -6.61
CA LEU A 127 -7.71 -12.26 -6.63
C LEU A 127 -8.60 -12.25 -7.88
N HIS A 128 -8.03 -12.57 -9.04
CA HIS A 128 -8.77 -12.69 -10.29
C HIS A 128 -9.84 -13.78 -10.18
N SER A 129 -9.48 -14.96 -9.67
CA SER A 129 -10.41 -16.06 -9.47
C SER A 129 -11.54 -15.68 -8.50
N ALA A 130 -11.23 -14.98 -7.41
CA ALA A 130 -12.22 -14.46 -6.47
C ALA A 130 -13.17 -13.45 -7.13
N THR A 131 -12.65 -12.52 -7.95
CA THR A 131 -13.48 -11.53 -8.64
C THR A 131 -14.33 -12.13 -9.76
N LEU A 132 -13.88 -13.20 -10.42
CA LEU A 132 -14.71 -13.93 -11.40
C LEU A 132 -15.97 -14.53 -10.77
N SER A 133 -15.88 -14.98 -9.51
CA SER A 133 -17.04 -15.53 -8.79
C SER A 133 -18.15 -14.50 -8.51
N LEU A 134 -17.83 -13.20 -8.63
CA LEU A 134 -18.78 -12.10 -8.44
C LEU A 134 -19.55 -11.75 -9.72
N ARG A 135 -19.13 -12.25 -10.89
CA ARG A 135 -19.85 -11.97 -12.13
C ARG A 135 -21.17 -12.75 -12.14
N PRO A 136 -22.31 -12.10 -12.41
CA PRO A 136 -23.54 -12.82 -12.68
C PRO A 136 -23.34 -13.71 -13.91
N LYS A 137 -23.93 -14.92 -13.88
CA LYS A 137 -23.97 -15.84 -15.02
C LYS A 137 -24.81 -15.26 -16.16
#